data_AF-A0A935VGX4-F1
#
_entry.id   AF-A0A935VGX4-F1
#
_cell.length_a   1.000
_cell.length_b   1.000
_cell.length_c   1.000
_cell.angle_alpha   90.00
_cell.angle_beta   90.00
_cell.angle_gamma   90.00
#
_symmetry.space_group_name_H-M   'P 1'
#
loop_
_entity.id
_entity.type
_entity.pdbx_description
1 polymer ?
#
loop_
_entity_poly.entity_id
_entity_poly.type
_entity_poly.pdbx_seq_one_letter_code
_entity_poly.pdbx_strand_id
1 'polypeptide(L)'
;MNISPIVLDYTGKISKPNTHIFESLYGVFADSLPDGWGRLLMDRYFQSHQRQLSDITSLDRLSLIGRYGMGALEYFPESFEQEEMSNNVDLDFLYAETQSVLNDMSSEHRIDYLYQLGGSSAGARPKVLIQYNSDSQIITNGLEGNEEVCHVY
;
A
#
# COMPACT_ATOMS: atom_id res chain seq x y z
N MET A 1 24.20 11.08 2.35
CA MET A 1 22.96 11.34 1.60
C MET A 1 21.91 11.74 2.61
N ASN A 2 21.22 12.87 2.44
CA ASN A 2 20.15 13.29 3.36
C ASN A 2 18.80 12.90 2.74
N ILE A 3 17.98 12.14 3.47
CA ILE A 3 16.67 11.66 3.02
C ILE A 3 15.57 12.72 3.19
N SER A 4 15.80 13.74 4.02
CA SER A 4 14.89 14.89 4.16
C SER A 4 15.68 16.19 4.02
N PRO A 5 15.31 17.08 3.09
CA PRO A 5 16.04 18.33 2.88
C PRO A 5 15.78 19.39 3.96
N ILE A 6 14.77 19.22 4.85
CA ILE A 6 14.26 20.32 5.70
C ILE A 6 14.13 19.94 7.18
N VAL A 7 13.56 18.77 7.52
CA VAL A 7 13.07 18.51 8.89
C VAL A 7 13.87 17.42 9.62
N LEU A 8 14.56 16.55 8.88
CA LEU A 8 15.37 15.47 9.46
C LEU A 8 16.84 15.64 9.06
N ASP A 9 17.63 16.23 9.96
CA ASP A 9 19.07 16.35 9.77
C ASP A 9 19.78 15.02 10.04
N TYR A 10 20.65 14.61 9.11
CA TYR A 10 21.48 13.42 9.26
C TYR A 10 22.63 13.64 10.25
N THR A 11 22.30 13.64 11.54
CA THR A 11 23.26 13.91 12.63
C THR A 11 23.69 12.65 13.39
N GLY A 12 23.13 11.48 13.06
CA GLY A 12 23.37 10.22 13.76
C GLY A 12 22.83 10.17 15.19
N LYS A 13 22.06 11.18 15.62
CA LYS A 13 21.41 11.25 16.93
C LYS A 13 19.95 10.81 16.83
N ILE A 14 19.42 10.33 17.95
CA ILE A 14 17.98 10.12 18.09
C ILE A 14 17.30 11.48 17.97
N SER A 15 16.37 11.58 17.02
CA SER A 15 15.60 12.79 16.78
C SER A 15 14.12 12.47 16.83
N LYS A 16 13.32 13.32 17.46
CA LYS A 16 11.86 13.20 17.53
C LYS A 16 11.20 14.35 16.78
N PRO A 17 10.19 14.10 15.94
CA PRO A 17 9.40 15.18 15.34
C PRO A 17 8.79 16.05 16.44
N ASN A 18 8.88 17.37 16.29
CA ASN A 18 8.31 18.32 17.24
C ASN A 18 6.84 18.68 16.89
N THR A 19 6.10 17.72 16.34
CA THR A 19 4.73 17.91 15.86
C THR A 19 3.91 16.64 16.05
N HIS A 20 2.62 16.82 16.29
CA HIS A 20 1.63 15.72 16.32
C HIS A 20 0.99 15.47 14.95
N ILE A 21 1.37 16.25 13.93
CA ILE A 21 0.94 16.04 12.54
C ILE A 21 1.55 14.72 12.03
N PHE A 22 0.87 14.02 11.12
CA PHE A 22 1.30 12.74 10.54
C PHE A 22 1.59 11.64 11.55
N GLU A 23 0.75 11.51 12.59
CA GLU A 23 0.92 10.48 13.62
C GLU A 23 2.30 10.57 14.32
N SER A 24 2.87 11.78 14.40
CA SER A 24 4.21 12.05 14.96
C SER A 24 5.37 11.41 14.18
N LEU A 25 5.18 11.12 12.89
CA LEU A 25 6.26 10.75 11.95
C LEU A 25 6.91 11.98 11.32
N TYR A 26 8.15 11.83 10.86
CA TYR A 26 8.72 12.78 9.91
C TYR A 26 7.97 12.69 8.59
N GLY A 27 7.78 13.84 7.92
CA GLY A 27 7.07 13.90 6.63
C GLY A 27 7.61 12.91 5.59
N VAL A 28 8.93 12.70 5.56
CA VAL A 28 9.57 11.73 4.65
C VAL A 28 9.07 10.29 4.81
N PHE A 29 8.68 9.89 6.04
CA PHE A 29 8.08 8.58 6.30
C PHE A 29 6.56 8.60 6.20
N ALA A 30 5.95 9.74 6.53
CA ALA A 30 4.51 9.93 6.42
C ALA A 30 4.03 9.85 4.96
N ASP A 31 4.82 10.39 4.02
CA ASP A 31 4.52 10.34 2.58
C ASP A 31 4.45 8.92 2.01
N SER A 32 5.05 7.94 2.70
CA SER A 32 4.95 6.53 2.32
C SER A 32 3.63 5.89 2.75
N LEU A 33 2.93 6.47 3.74
CA LEU A 33 1.64 5.93 4.17
C LEU A 33 0.57 6.17 3.09
N PRO A 34 -0.21 5.15 2.74
CA PRO A 34 -1.32 5.34 1.82
C PRO A 34 -2.39 6.24 2.44
N ASP A 35 -3.13 6.92 1.57
CA ASP A 35 -4.26 7.77 1.93
C ASP A 35 -5.56 7.17 1.38
N GLY A 36 -6.71 7.59 1.93
CA GLY A 36 -8.05 7.21 1.49
C GLY A 36 -8.26 5.72 1.21
N TRP A 37 -8.22 5.32 -0.06
CA TRP A 37 -8.46 3.94 -0.47
C TRP A 37 -7.43 2.95 0.05
N GLY A 38 -6.12 3.25 -0.11
CA GLY A 38 -5.07 2.36 0.38
C GLY A 38 -5.09 2.27 1.92
N ARG A 39 -5.43 3.38 2.59
CA ARG A 39 -5.65 3.40 4.06
C ARG A 39 -6.82 2.52 4.48
N LEU A 40 -7.94 2.58 3.75
CA LEU A 40 -9.11 1.73 3.97
C LEU A 40 -8.76 0.25 3.80
N LEU A 41 -8.08 -0.13 2.70
CA LEU A 41 -7.67 -1.52 2.46
C LEU A 41 -6.72 -2.03 3.55
N MET A 42 -5.77 -1.21 3.98
CA MET A 42 -4.87 -1.53 5.08
C MET A 42 -5.63 -1.74 6.40
N ASP A 43 -6.62 -0.91 6.72
CA ASP A 43 -7.45 -1.09 7.92
C ASP A 43 -8.25 -2.40 7.84
N ARG A 44 -8.84 -2.70 6.68
CA ARG A 44 -9.54 -3.96 6.46
C ARG A 44 -8.61 -5.17 6.55
N TYR A 45 -7.36 -5.04 6.09
CA TYR A 45 -6.35 -6.09 6.17
C TYR A 45 -6.03 -6.41 7.63
N PHE A 46 -5.81 -5.37 8.46
CA PHE A 46 -5.58 -5.61 9.89
C PHE A 46 -6.80 -6.25 10.57
N GLN A 47 -8.01 -5.84 10.19
CA GLN A 47 -9.25 -6.43 10.71
C GLN A 47 -9.43 -7.90 10.28
N SER A 48 -9.17 -8.25 9.01
CA SER A 48 -9.23 -9.65 8.53
C SER A 48 -8.22 -10.53 9.26
N HIS A 49 -7.11 -9.95 9.71
CA HIS A 49 -6.08 -10.60 10.54
C HIS A 49 -6.33 -10.47 12.04
N GLN A 50 -7.58 -10.21 12.46
CA GLN A 50 -8.03 -10.16 13.86
C GLN A 50 -7.29 -9.13 14.73
N ARG A 51 -6.72 -8.09 14.12
CA ARG A 51 -6.10 -6.97 14.84
C ARG A 51 -7.10 -5.83 15.01
N GLN A 52 -7.13 -5.26 16.22
CA GLN A 52 -7.96 -4.09 16.51
C GLN A 52 -7.29 -2.82 15.96
N LEU A 53 -8.06 -1.98 15.26
CA LEU A 53 -7.54 -0.73 14.67
C LEU A 53 -6.99 0.25 15.71
N SER A 54 -7.47 0.19 16.96
CA SER A 54 -6.94 0.98 18.08
C SER A 54 -5.49 0.67 18.41
N ASP A 55 -5.02 -0.52 18.05
CA ASP A 55 -3.70 -1.03 18.39
C ASP A 55 -2.72 -0.92 17.21
N ILE A 56 -3.19 -0.41 16.06
CA ILE A 56 -2.38 -0.25 14.86
C ILE A 56 -1.63 1.08 14.91
N THR A 57 -0.30 0.99 14.96
CA THR A 57 0.59 2.15 14.94
C THR A 57 1.04 2.49 13.52
N SER A 58 1.61 3.69 13.34
CA SER A 58 2.22 4.07 12.06
C SER A 58 3.37 3.14 11.67
N LEU A 59 4.07 2.55 12.64
CA LEU A 59 5.12 1.56 12.37
C LEU A 59 4.54 0.24 11.85
N ASP A 60 3.40 -0.22 12.38
CA ASP A 60 2.70 -1.40 11.83
C ASP A 60 2.33 -1.15 10.36
N ARG A 61 1.84 0.06 10.05
CA ARG A 61 1.49 0.44 8.67
C ARG A 61 2.70 0.49 7.75
N LEU A 62 3.80 1.09 8.19
CA LEU A 62 5.06 1.10 7.45
C LEU A 62 5.62 -0.31 7.23
N SER A 63 5.54 -1.17 8.26
CA SER A 63 5.92 -2.59 8.15
C SER A 63 5.07 -3.35 7.14
N LEU A 64 3.79 -3.02 7.01
CA LEU A 64 2.89 -3.65 6.03
C LEU A 64 3.13 -3.15 4.60
N ILE A 65 3.62 -1.91 4.43
CA ILE A 65 4.09 -1.40 3.13
C ILE A 65 5.35 -2.16 2.70
N GLY A 66 6.26 -2.41 3.65
CA GLY A 66 7.44 -3.24 3.44
C GLY A 66 8.33 -2.68 2.34
N ARG A 67 8.68 -3.54 1.37
CA ARG A 67 9.47 -3.17 0.19
C ARG A 67 8.63 -2.67 -0.99
N TYR A 68 7.31 -2.81 -0.93
CA TYR A 68 6.38 -2.52 -2.03
C TYR A 68 5.86 -1.08 -2.01
N GLY A 69 6.42 -0.25 -1.13
CA GLY A 69 6.15 1.18 -1.08
C GLY A 69 6.63 1.90 -2.33
N MET A 70 5.91 2.95 -2.71
CA MET A 70 6.33 3.83 -3.79
C MET A 70 7.61 4.60 -3.40
N GLY A 71 8.53 4.73 -4.36
CA GLY A 71 9.78 5.48 -4.17
C GLY A 71 10.96 4.57 -3.85
N ALA A 72 11.88 5.05 -3.00
CA ALA A 72 13.15 4.38 -2.70
C ALA A 72 13.28 3.94 -1.23
N LEU A 73 12.23 4.11 -0.42
CA LEU A 73 12.22 3.71 0.97
C LEU A 73 11.60 2.33 1.11
N GLU A 74 12.29 1.46 1.83
CA GLU A 74 11.83 0.12 2.20
C GLU A 74 11.84 -0.02 3.72
N TYR A 75 10.87 -0.75 4.26
CA TYR A 75 10.64 -0.89 5.70
C TYR A 75 10.78 -2.34 6.15
N PHE A 76 11.62 -2.57 7.17
CA PHE A 76 11.90 -3.91 7.70
C PHE A 76 11.78 -3.96 9.23
N PRO A 77 11.28 -5.07 9.83
CA PRO A 77 10.78 -6.27 9.15
C PRO A 77 9.45 -6.02 8.43
N GLU A 78 9.28 -6.68 7.30
CA GLU A 78 8.03 -6.68 6.52
C GLU A 78 6.99 -7.58 7.21
N SER A 79 5.74 -7.12 7.30
CA SER A 79 4.63 -7.89 7.91
C SER A 79 3.63 -8.42 6.89
N PHE A 80 3.75 -8.03 5.62
CA PHE A 80 2.97 -8.54 4.51
C PHE A 80 3.87 -9.32 3.56
N GLU A 81 3.62 -10.62 3.40
CA GLU A 81 4.27 -11.41 2.35
C GLU A 81 3.36 -11.42 1.13
N GLN A 82 3.85 -10.87 0.03
CA GLN A 82 3.12 -10.84 -1.22
C GLN A 82 3.08 -12.26 -1.81
N GLU A 83 1.88 -12.80 -2.04
CA GLU A 83 1.73 -14.09 -2.72
C GLU A 83 2.05 -13.97 -4.21
N GLU A 84 2.61 -15.03 -4.83
CA GLU A 84 2.76 -15.08 -6.28
C GLU A 84 1.36 -15.09 -6.92
N MET A 85 0.95 -13.94 -7.44
CA MET A 85 -0.33 -13.79 -8.09
C MET A 85 -0.31 -14.35 -9.52
N SER A 86 -1.42 -14.94 -9.92
CA SER A 86 -1.61 -15.45 -11.27
C SER A 86 -1.39 -14.35 -12.32
N ASN A 87 -0.79 -14.72 -13.46
CA ASN A 87 -0.54 -13.86 -14.62
C ASN A 87 -1.82 -13.32 -15.30
N ASN A 88 -2.99 -13.44 -14.69
CA ASN A 88 -4.25 -12.94 -15.24
C ASN A 88 -5.06 -12.27 -14.13
N VAL A 89 -5.16 -10.94 -14.21
CA VAL A 89 -6.02 -10.12 -13.35
C VAL A 89 -7.39 -9.98 -14.01
N ASP A 90 -8.44 -10.48 -13.34
CA ASP A 90 -9.82 -10.31 -13.76
C ASP A 90 -10.35 -8.95 -13.29
N LEU A 91 -10.57 -8.03 -14.24
CA LEU A 91 -11.04 -6.67 -13.96
C LEU A 91 -12.50 -6.62 -13.50
N ASP A 92 -13.36 -7.51 -14.00
CA ASP A 92 -14.77 -7.56 -13.60
C ASP A 92 -14.88 -8.02 -12.14
N PHE A 93 -14.06 -9.03 -11.78
CA PHE A 93 -13.91 -9.46 -10.40
C PHE A 93 -13.39 -8.33 -9.50
N LEU A 94 -12.34 -7.63 -9.93
CA LEU A 94 -11.77 -6.52 -9.16
C LEU A 94 -12.78 -5.39 -8.91
N TYR A 95 -13.57 -5.05 -9.93
CA TYR A 95 -14.64 -4.05 -9.80
C TYR A 95 -15.69 -4.50 -8.78
N ALA A 96 -16.17 -5.75 -8.88
CA ALA A 96 -17.15 -6.29 -7.94
C ALA A 96 -16.65 -6.27 -6.49
N GLU A 97 -15.39 -6.63 -6.27
CA GLU A 97 -14.78 -6.62 -4.93
C GLU A 97 -14.57 -5.20 -4.39
N THR A 98 -14.16 -4.27 -5.25
CA THR A 98 -14.07 -2.85 -4.91
C THR A 98 -15.43 -2.31 -4.45
N GLN A 99 -16.51 -2.62 -5.19
CA GLN A 99 -17.87 -2.25 -4.79
C GLN A 99 -18.27 -2.91 -3.47
N SER A 100 -17.87 -4.16 -3.24
CA SER A 100 -18.15 -4.85 -1.98
C SER A 100 -17.50 -4.17 -0.79
N VAL A 101 -16.24 -3.72 -0.91
CA VAL A 101 -15.54 -2.97 0.14
C VAL A 101 -16.20 -1.62 0.38
N LEU A 102 -16.54 -0.88 -0.69
CA LEU A 102 -17.18 0.44 -0.58
C LEU A 102 -18.56 0.39 0.08
N ASN A 103 -19.28 -0.73 -0.05
CA ASN A 103 -20.60 -0.93 0.55
C ASN A 103 -20.56 -1.67 1.89
N ASP A 104 -19.38 -1.87 2.50
CA ASP A 104 -19.19 -2.61 3.76
C ASP A 104 -19.64 -4.09 3.72
N MET A 105 -19.68 -4.70 2.54
CA MET A 105 -20.12 -6.08 2.32
C MET A 105 -18.96 -7.06 2.06
N SER A 106 -17.71 -6.61 2.15
CA SER A 106 -16.52 -7.39 1.81
C SER A 106 -16.32 -8.62 2.71
N SER A 107 -15.98 -9.76 2.10
CA SER A 107 -15.46 -10.93 2.83
C SER A 107 -13.98 -10.76 3.17
N GLU A 108 -13.59 -11.20 4.37
CA GLU A 108 -12.20 -11.14 4.88
C GLU A 108 -11.17 -11.75 3.92
N HIS A 109 -11.50 -12.87 3.26
CA HIS A 109 -10.58 -13.63 2.38
C HIS A 109 -10.18 -12.93 1.07
N ARG A 110 -10.73 -11.75 0.76
CA ARG A 110 -10.44 -11.04 -0.51
C ARG A 110 -9.79 -9.68 -0.31
N ILE A 111 -9.65 -9.25 0.93
CA ILE A 111 -8.97 -8.00 1.26
C ILE A 111 -7.48 -8.07 0.95
N ASP A 112 -6.84 -9.22 1.19
CA ASP A 112 -5.41 -9.40 0.97
C ASP A 112 -5.08 -9.24 -0.53
N TYR A 113 -5.91 -9.81 -1.39
CA TYR A 113 -5.83 -9.66 -2.84
C TYR A 113 -5.99 -8.20 -3.29
N LEU A 114 -7.00 -7.48 -2.77
CA LEU A 114 -7.21 -6.07 -3.07
C LEU A 114 -6.05 -5.19 -2.56
N TYR A 115 -5.53 -5.48 -1.37
CA TYR A 115 -4.39 -4.78 -0.78
C TYR A 115 -3.13 -5.01 -1.61
N GLN A 116 -2.90 -6.23 -2.08
CA GLN A 116 -1.77 -6.54 -2.96
C GLN A 116 -1.79 -5.76 -4.29
N LEU A 117 -2.99 -5.48 -4.83
CA LEU A 117 -3.15 -4.75 -6.08
C LEU A 117 -3.20 -3.21 -5.91
N GLY A 118 -3.71 -2.71 -4.79
CA GLY A 118 -4.08 -1.29 -4.62
C GLY A 118 -3.75 -0.67 -3.27
N GLY A 119 -3.22 -1.43 -2.33
CA GLY A 119 -2.99 -1.04 -0.94
C GLY A 119 -1.92 0.03 -0.74
N SER A 120 -0.88 0.04 -1.58
CA SER A 120 0.21 1.03 -1.51
C SER A 120 -0.10 2.35 -2.23
N SER A 121 -1.29 2.47 -2.83
CA SER A 121 -1.62 3.60 -3.69
C SER A 121 -2.04 4.84 -2.89
N ALA A 122 -1.44 5.99 -3.20
CA ALA A 122 -1.73 7.25 -2.49
C ALA A 122 -2.97 7.98 -3.07
N GLY A 123 -3.99 8.27 -2.26
CA GLY A 123 -5.10 9.16 -2.64
C GLY A 123 -6.49 8.57 -2.39
N ALA A 124 -7.53 9.40 -2.56
CA ALA A 124 -8.85 9.11 -2.02
C ALA A 124 -9.71 8.09 -2.78
N ARG A 125 -9.36 7.80 -4.05
CA ARG A 125 -10.19 6.96 -4.92
C ARG A 125 -9.65 5.53 -5.00
N PRO A 126 -10.55 4.53 -5.17
CA PRO A 126 -10.15 3.19 -5.55
C PRO A 126 -9.24 3.23 -6.76
N LYS A 127 -8.12 2.51 -6.66
CA LYS A 127 -7.20 2.30 -7.75
C LYS A 127 -6.36 1.06 -7.50
N VAL A 128 -5.88 0.49 -8.58
CA VAL A 128 -4.90 -0.59 -8.57
C VAL A 128 -3.76 -0.27 -9.51
N LEU A 129 -2.61 -0.86 -9.22
CA LEU A 129 -1.46 -0.89 -10.11
C LEU A 129 -1.45 -2.23 -10.82
N ILE A 130 -1.48 -2.20 -12.15
CA ILE A 130 -1.38 -3.40 -12.99
C ILE A 130 -0.36 -3.18 -14.09
N GLN A 131 0.18 -4.28 -14.61
CA GLN A 131 1.04 -4.27 -15.78
C GLN A 131 0.24 -4.78 -16.97
N TYR A 132 0.36 -4.09 -18.11
CA TYR A 132 -0.37 -4.45 -19.33
C TYR A 132 0.62 -4.79 -20.44
N ASN A 133 0.53 -6.03 -20.94
CA ASN A 133 1.29 -6.47 -22.10
C ASN A 133 0.43 -6.33 -23.35
N SER A 134 0.77 -5.37 -24.22
CA SER A 134 0.00 -5.04 -25.43
C SER A 134 0.03 -6.13 -26.51
N ASP A 135 1.10 -6.93 -26.57
CA ASP A 135 1.27 -8.01 -27.56
C ASP A 135 0.38 -9.22 -27.25
N SER A 136 0.31 -9.60 -25.97
CA SER A 136 -0.49 -10.73 -25.48
C SER A 136 -1.89 -10.35 -25.00
N GLN A 137 -2.14 -9.05 -24.82
CA GLN A 137 -3.34 -8.49 -24.19
C GLN A 137 -3.58 -8.98 -22.75
N ILE A 138 -2.51 -9.40 -22.07
CA ILE A 138 -2.57 -9.93 -20.71
C ILE A 138 -2.34 -8.80 -19.70
N ILE A 139 -3.10 -8.85 -18.61
CA ILE A 139 -2.90 -7.99 -17.44
C ILE A 139 -2.31 -8.84 -16.31
N THR A 140 -1.13 -8.45 -15.85
CA THR A 140 -0.40 -9.10 -14.76
C THR A 140 -0.30 -8.17 -13.55
N ASN A 141 -0.04 -8.76 -12.37
CA ASN A 141 0.36 -8.03 -11.19
C ASN A 141 1.86 -8.28 -10.93
N GLY A 142 2.70 -7.30 -11.23
CA GLY A 142 4.14 -7.40 -11.05
C GLY A 142 4.89 -6.23 -11.66
N LEU A 143 6.08 -5.95 -11.13
CA LEU A 143 7.06 -5.02 -11.72
C LEU A 143 8.19 -5.82 -12.37
N GLU A 144 7.86 -6.87 -13.12
CA GLU A 144 8.88 -7.65 -13.85
C GLU A 144 8.96 -7.21 -15.31
N GLY A 145 10.15 -6.75 -15.73
CA GLY A 145 10.46 -6.48 -17.13
C GLY A 145 10.16 -5.06 -17.64
N ASN A 146 10.40 -4.86 -18.93
CA ASN A 146 10.23 -3.58 -19.65
C ASN A 146 8.79 -3.40 -20.18
N GLU A 147 7.77 -3.78 -19.42
CA GLU A 147 6.36 -3.61 -19.86
C GLU A 147 5.73 -2.34 -19.28
N GLU A 148 4.69 -1.83 -19.92
CA GLU A 148 4.00 -0.61 -19.50
C GLU A 148 3.18 -0.86 -18.21
N VAL A 149 3.46 -0.06 -17.19
CA VAL A 149 2.71 -0.05 -15.94
C VAL A 149 1.54 0.93 -16.08
N CYS A 150 0.33 0.46 -15.82
CA CYS A 150 -0.89 1.25 -15.94
C CYS A 150 -1.63 1.36 -14.60
N HIS A 151 -2.20 2.54 -14.35
CA HIS A 151 -3.16 2.74 -13.27
C HIS A 151 -4.58 2.50 -13.79
N VAL A 152 -5.33 1.64 -13.11
CA VAL A 152 -6.77 1.45 -13.36
C VAL A 152 -7.56 2.14 -12.26
N TYR A 153 -8.58 2.88 -12.67
CA TYR A 153 -9.47 3.68 -11.83
C TYR A 153 -10.89 3.10 -11.83
#